data_AF-A0A1Q5SQY6-F1
#
_entry.id   AF-A0A1Q5SQY6-F1
#
_cell.length_a   1.000
_cell.length_b   1.000
_cell.length_c   1.000
_cell.angle_alpha   90.00
_cell.angle_beta   90.00
_cell.angle_gamma   90.00
#
_symmetry.space_group_name_H-M   'P 1'
#
loop_
_entity.id
_entity.type
_entity.pdbx_description
1 polymer ?
#
loop_
_entity_poly.entity_id
_entity_poly.type
_entity_poly.pdbx_seq_one_letter_code
_entity_poly.pdbx_strand_id
1 'polypeptide(L)'
;MPLPMQQQDVIPLVDFIGSFTDFSHIPKLFADIVAGTRKPVNRRFRLRAKETKHVGANEYYGLREDAKRRRLDGSHTNYFHAQFFYAQFLERVKSESFTNNFKEYVGIDQYDDGCDFEVELQGELNQAPKLQYNVPYLIRTVKHQRYLCADTSGSYKETFFGYMFYARKSRASKFMFRKAGARQVKGDIGNGEEVELTLCDEAGGPIAMVQRYEDDGSTLMLSKFGVHDDFSVENNAYMTYIEE
;
A
#
# COMPACT_ATOMS: atom_id res chain seq x y z
N MET A 1 -20.50 -31.05 -22.78
CA MET A 1 -19.69 -31.09 -21.54
C MET A 1 -20.34 -30.13 -20.55
N PRO A 2 -20.69 -30.55 -19.32
CA PRO A 2 -21.20 -29.60 -18.33
C PRO A 2 -20.06 -28.66 -17.92
N LEU A 3 -20.37 -27.36 -17.84
CA LEU A 3 -19.43 -26.33 -17.39
C LEU A 3 -19.08 -26.57 -15.91
N PRO A 4 -17.83 -26.33 -15.48
CA PRO A 4 -17.48 -26.36 -14.07
C PRO A 4 -18.26 -25.28 -13.32
N MET A 5 -18.93 -25.68 -12.24
CA MET A 5 -19.74 -24.82 -11.39
C MET A 5 -18.84 -23.79 -10.71
N GLN A 6 -19.15 -22.50 -10.84
CA GLN A 6 -18.36 -21.44 -10.19
C GLN A 6 -18.89 -21.18 -8.78
N GLN A 7 -18.04 -20.74 -7.86
CA GLN A 7 -18.41 -20.50 -6.46
C GLN A 7 -19.56 -19.49 -6.30
N GLN A 8 -19.74 -18.59 -7.26
CA GLN A 8 -20.84 -17.62 -7.32
C GLN A 8 -22.21 -18.29 -7.58
N ASP A 9 -22.23 -19.47 -8.21
CA ASP A 9 -23.43 -20.26 -8.51
C ASP A 9 -23.88 -21.14 -7.33
N VAL A 10 -23.02 -21.32 -6.33
CA VAL A 10 -23.26 -22.23 -5.19
C VAL A 10 -24.13 -21.57 -4.11
N ILE A 11 -24.00 -20.26 -3.91
CA ILE A 11 -24.75 -19.52 -2.88
C ILE A 11 -26.26 -19.57 -3.13
N PRO A 12 -26.78 -19.27 -4.35
CA PRO A 12 -28.22 -19.35 -4.64
C PRO A 12 -28.77 -20.78 -4.52
N LEU A 13 -27.94 -21.79 -4.81
CA LEU A 13 -28.32 -23.19 -4.74
C LEU A 13 -28.48 -23.68 -3.30
N VAL A 14 -27.60 -23.25 -2.41
CA VAL A 14 -27.65 -23.61 -0.97
C VAL A 14 -28.84 -22.96 -0.28
N ASP A 15 -29.15 -21.71 -0.61
CA ASP A 15 -30.34 -21.02 -0.09
C ASP A 15 -31.64 -21.67 -0.58
N PHE A 16 -31.67 -22.08 -1.85
CA PHE A 16 -32.80 -22.83 -2.42
C PHE A 16 -32.98 -24.19 -1.73
N ILE A 17 -31.91 -24.95 -1.52
CA ILE A 17 -31.95 -26.23 -0.79
C ILE A 17 -32.38 -26.04 0.67
N GLY A 18 -31.96 -24.94 1.30
CA GLY A 18 -32.35 -24.60 2.67
C GLY A 18 -33.84 -24.26 2.85
N SER A 19 -34.57 -24.00 1.76
CA SER A 19 -36.02 -23.74 1.81
C SER A 19 -36.88 -24.99 2.03
N PHE A 20 -36.31 -26.18 1.80
CA PHE A 20 -36.96 -27.45 2.13
C PHE A 20 -36.79 -27.75 3.61
N THR A 21 -37.88 -28.05 4.31
CA THR A 21 -37.94 -28.20 5.77
C THR A 21 -36.91 -29.20 6.31
N ASP A 22 -36.72 -30.32 5.60
CA ASP A 22 -35.78 -31.39 5.96
C ASP A 22 -34.31 -31.00 5.79
N PHE A 23 -34.03 -29.94 5.03
CA PHE A 23 -32.70 -29.48 4.65
C PHE A 23 -32.35 -28.08 5.17
N SER A 24 -33.18 -27.54 6.06
CA SER A 24 -32.98 -26.24 6.73
C SER A 24 -31.64 -26.10 7.47
N HIS A 25 -30.98 -27.20 7.79
CA HIS A 25 -29.66 -27.24 8.43
C HIS A 25 -28.47 -27.07 7.44
N ILE A 26 -28.71 -27.25 6.13
CA ILE A 26 -27.66 -27.21 5.09
C ILE A 26 -26.99 -25.83 4.96
N PRO A 27 -27.72 -24.69 4.95
CA PRO A 27 -27.08 -23.37 4.92
C PRO A 27 -26.12 -23.14 6.08
N LYS A 28 -26.47 -23.63 7.28
CA LYS A 28 -25.62 -23.54 8.47
C LYS A 28 -24.37 -24.40 8.32
N LEU A 29 -24.49 -25.65 7.88
CA LEU A 29 -23.33 -26.52 7.61
C LEU A 29 -22.41 -25.92 6.55
N PHE A 30 -22.95 -25.32 5.49
CA PHE A 30 -22.15 -24.63 4.49
C PHE A 30 -21.45 -23.40 5.05
N ALA A 31 -22.14 -22.59 5.85
CA ALA A 31 -21.53 -21.45 6.53
C ALA A 31 -20.40 -21.90 7.48
N ASP A 32 -20.59 -22.99 8.21
CA ASP A 32 -19.59 -23.57 9.11
C ASP A 32 -18.39 -24.13 8.33
N ILE A 33 -18.61 -24.76 7.17
CA ILE A 33 -17.55 -25.20 6.26
C ILE A 33 -16.79 -24.00 5.70
N VAL A 34 -17.49 -22.99 5.17
CA VAL A 34 -16.88 -21.76 4.64
C VAL A 34 -16.09 -21.01 5.71
N ALA A 35 -16.61 -20.93 6.94
CA ALA A 35 -15.90 -20.36 8.07
C ALA A 35 -14.67 -21.20 8.45
N GLY A 36 -14.76 -22.53 8.37
CA GLY A 36 -13.64 -23.44 8.63
C GLY A 36 -12.57 -23.45 7.53
N THR A 37 -12.94 -23.12 6.28
CA THR A 37 -12.01 -23.10 5.14
C THR A 37 -11.35 -21.74 4.92
N ARG A 38 -11.95 -20.64 5.40
CA ARG A 38 -11.35 -19.30 5.37
C ARG A 38 -10.32 -19.16 6.48
N LYS A 39 -9.04 -19.14 6.11
CA LYS A 39 -7.94 -18.88 7.04
C LYS A 39 -7.23 -17.58 6.67
N PRO A 40 -6.79 -16.78 7.66
CA PRO A 40 -5.91 -15.66 7.37
C PRO A 40 -4.60 -16.19 6.78
N VAL A 41 -4.22 -15.64 5.64
CA VAL A 41 -2.99 -15.96 4.94
C VAL A 41 -2.24 -14.65 4.72
N ASN A 42 -0.97 -14.65 5.10
CA ASN A 42 -0.08 -13.54 4.83
C ASN A 42 0.43 -13.63 3.39
N ARG A 43 0.12 -12.65 2.56
CA ARG A 43 0.62 -12.58 1.19
C ARG A 43 1.79 -11.62 1.12
N ARG A 44 2.95 -12.15 0.71
CA ARG A 44 4.18 -11.38 0.57
C ARG A 44 4.40 -10.87 -0.86
N PHE A 45 4.95 -9.67 -0.96
CA PHE A 45 5.18 -9.01 -2.24
C PHE A 45 6.26 -7.92 -2.14
N ARG A 46 6.70 -7.44 -3.30
CA ARG A 46 7.59 -6.30 -3.48
C ARG A 46 6.98 -5.32 -4.46
N LEU A 47 7.34 -4.04 -4.31
CA LEU A 47 6.97 -2.97 -5.23
C LEU A 47 8.23 -2.44 -5.89
N ARG A 48 8.50 -2.87 -7.12
CA ARG A 48 9.64 -2.35 -7.90
C ARG A 48 9.25 -1.01 -8.51
N ALA A 49 9.98 0.05 -8.21
CA ALA A 49 9.69 1.36 -8.74
C ALA A 49 9.81 1.38 -10.27
N LYS A 50 8.91 2.11 -10.95
CA LYS A 50 9.07 2.37 -12.39
C LYS A 50 10.32 3.20 -12.63
N GLU A 51 11.13 2.80 -13.61
CA GLU A 51 12.40 3.44 -13.94
C GLU A 51 12.20 4.90 -14.37
N THR A 52 13.11 5.78 -13.94
CA THR A 52 13.15 7.20 -14.35
C THR A 52 14.61 7.65 -14.42
N LYS A 53 14.88 8.89 -14.84
CA LYS A 53 16.24 9.48 -14.81
C LYS A 53 16.95 9.40 -13.44
N HIS A 54 16.21 9.26 -12.34
CA HIS A 54 16.74 9.25 -10.96
C HIS A 54 16.58 7.91 -10.24
N VAL A 55 15.94 6.92 -10.88
CA VAL A 55 15.59 5.62 -10.27
C VAL A 55 15.92 4.51 -11.25
N GLY A 56 16.80 3.59 -10.85
CA GLY A 56 17.28 2.50 -11.70
C GLY A 56 16.32 1.31 -11.81
N ALA A 57 16.65 0.37 -12.71
CA ALA A 57 15.81 -0.78 -13.08
C ALA A 57 15.50 -1.80 -11.94
N ASN A 58 16.21 -1.72 -10.80
CA ASN A 58 16.08 -2.66 -9.67
C ASN A 58 15.98 -1.94 -8.32
N GLU A 59 15.29 -0.80 -8.31
CA GLU A 59 15.00 -0.09 -7.06
C GLU A 59 13.55 -0.34 -6.62
N TYR A 60 13.37 -0.51 -5.32
CA TYR A 60 12.15 -0.99 -4.71
C TYR A 60 11.67 -0.04 -3.63
N TYR A 61 10.37 -0.06 -3.35
CA TYR A 61 9.85 0.65 -2.21
C TYR A 61 10.36 -0.03 -0.96
N GLY A 62 10.83 0.74 0.00
CA GLY A 62 11.40 0.18 1.21
C GLY A 62 11.75 1.25 2.21
N LEU A 63 12.40 0.78 3.27
CA LEU A 63 12.95 1.65 4.27
C LEU A 63 14.25 2.28 3.80
N ARG A 64 14.34 3.62 3.89
CA ARG A 64 15.61 4.31 3.75
C ARG A 64 16.09 4.81 5.10
N GLU A 65 17.27 4.36 5.49
CA GLU A 65 17.99 4.93 6.64
C GLU A 65 18.88 6.09 6.18
N ASP A 66 18.39 7.33 6.25
CA ASP A 66 19.28 8.50 6.10
C ASP A 66 19.97 8.83 7.43
N ALA A 67 21.00 8.05 7.75
CA ALA A 67 21.83 8.27 8.92
C ALA A 67 22.51 9.65 8.95
N LYS A 68 22.58 10.37 7.82
CA LYS A 68 23.32 11.65 7.68
C LYS A 68 22.42 12.86 7.49
N ARG A 69 21.08 12.71 7.50
CA ARG A 69 20.10 13.80 7.33
C ARG A 69 20.28 14.63 6.05
N ARG A 70 21.06 14.14 5.07
CA ARG A 70 21.61 14.98 3.99
C ARG A 70 20.56 15.51 3.02
N ARG A 71 19.39 14.87 2.95
CA ARG A 71 18.35 15.23 1.96
C ARG A 71 17.16 16.00 2.53
N LEU A 72 16.98 15.96 3.84
CA LEU A 72 16.05 16.84 4.55
C LEU A 72 16.72 18.13 5.03
N ASP A 73 18.06 18.19 4.99
CA ASP A 73 18.80 19.43 5.17
C ASP A 73 18.43 20.35 4.00
N GLY A 74 17.68 21.42 4.30
CA GLY A 74 17.10 22.34 3.31
C GLY A 74 18.13 23.08 2.45
N SER A 75 19.41 22.72 2.52
CA SER A 75 20.53 23.26 1.75
C SER A 75 20.51 22.90 0.27
N HIS A 76 19.69 21.91 -0.15
CA HIS A 76 19.54 21.53 -1.56
C HIS A 76 18.18 21.87 -2.17
N THR A 77 17.20 22.31 -1.37
CA THR A 77 15.91 22.80 -1.87
C THR A 77 16.05 24.28 -2.23
N ASN A 78 16.15 24.61 -3.52
CA ASN A 78 16.18 26.00 -4.02
C ASN A 78 14.86 26.76 -3.82
N TYR A 79 13.87 26.17 -3.15
CA TYR A 79 12.58 26.79 -2.86
C TYR A 79 12.39 27.02 -1.37
N PHE A 80 12.43 28.30 -0.97
CA PHE A 80 12.19 28.82 0.39
C PHE A 80 10.93 28.26 1.07
N HIS A 81 9.93 27.82 0.30
CA HIS A 81 8.67 27.27 0.81
C HIS A 81 8.72 25.78 1.14
N ALA A 82 9.56 24.98 0.45
CA ALA A 82 9.76 23.58 0.77
C ALA A 82 10.47 23.46 2.13
N GLN A 83 11.38 24.40 2.43
CA GLN A 83 12.07 24.47 3.72
C GLN A 83 11.10 24.60 4.92
N PHE A 84 10.00 25.36 4.82
CA PHE A 84 9.03 25.47 5.93
C PHE A 84 8.20 24.19 6.12
N PHE A 85 7.79 23.56 5.02
CA PHE A 85 7.10 22.26 5.02
C PHE A 85 7.98 21.18 5.64
N TYR A 86 9.23 21.08 5.17
CA TYR A 86 10.22 20.14 5.71
C TYR A 86 10.63 20.50 7.13
N ALA A 87 10.71 21.77 7.54
CA ALA A 87 11.09 22.15 8.90
C ALA A 87 10.04 21.72 9.95
N GLN A 88 8.74 21.93 9.71
CA GLN A 88 7.71 21.48 10.64
C GLN A 88 7.62 19.96 10.72
N PHE A 89 7.78 19.28 9.58
CA PHE A 89 7.89 17.82 9.55
C PHE A 89 9.12 17.32 10.30
N LEU A 90 10.29 17.93 10.05
CA LEU A 90 11.55 17.62 10.69
C LEU A 90 11.39 17.64 12.20
N GLU A 91 10.77 18.68 12.78
CA GLU A 91 10.52 18.75 14.22
C GLU A 91 9.62 17.61 14.74
N ARG A 92 8.56 17.26 14.01
CA ARG A 92 7.66 16.17 14.45
C ARG A 92 8.33 14.81 14.38
N VAL A 93 9.14 14.57 13.34
CA VAL A 93 9.88 13.30 13.16
C VAL A 93 10.97 13.11 14.21
N LYS A 94 11.48 14.19 14.84
CA LYS A 94 12.39 14.11 16.01
C LYS A 94 11.77 13.42 17.21
N SER A 95 10.45 13.45 17.34
CA SER A 95 9.83 12.83 18.49
C SER A 95 9.89 11.31 18.40
N GLU A 96 10.35 10.65 19.47
CA GLU A 96 10.37 9.19 19.60
C GLU A 96 8.97 8.57 19.44
N SER A 97 7.92 9.36 19.69
CA SER A 97 6.53 8.99 19.45
C SER A 97 6.16 8.92 17.97
N PHE A 98 6.89 9.61 17.10
CA PHE A 98 6.56 9.76 15.68
C PHE A 98 7.32 8.78 14.78
N THR A 99 8.64 8.63 14.95
CA THR A 99 9.48 7.59 14.30
C THR A 99 10.50 7.00 15.27
N ASN A 100 11.11 5.85 14.94
CA ASN A 100 12.29 5.36 15.66
C ASN A 100 13.55 6.17 15.28
N ASN A 101 13.69 7.38 15.83
CA ASN A 101 14.86 8.25 15.65
C ASN A 101 15.21 8.57 14.17
N PHE A 102 14.25 9.00 13.36
CA PHE A 102 14.42 9.38 11.93
C PHE A 102 14.80 8.28 10.95
N LYS A 103 14.94 7.03 11.38
CA LYS A 103 15.44 5.97 10.51
C LYS A 103 14.39 5.37 9.58
N GLU A 104 13.20 5.97 9.48
CA GLU A 104 11.97 5.24 9.12
C GLU A 104 11.11 5.79 7.97
N TYR A 105 11.66 6.58 7.04
CA TYR A 105 10.88 7.07 5.90
C TYR A 105 10.80 6.05 4.76
N VAL A 106 9.68 6.06 4.05
CA VAL A 106 9.45 5.19 2.89
C VAL A 106 10.01 5.87 1.66
N GLY A 107 10.91 5.20 0.96
CA GLY A 107 11.50 5.69 -0.28
C GLY A 107 11.70 4.56 -1.27
N ILE A 108 12.31 4.91 -2.40
CA ILE A 108 12.79 4.00 -3.42
C ILE A 108 14.27 3.77 -3.15
N ASP A 109 14.66 2.53 -2.87
CA ASP A 109 16.06 2.17 -2.61
C ASP A 109 16.53 0.97 -3.44
N GLN A 110 17.85 0.83 -3.53
CA GLN A 110 18.48 -0.36 -4.10
C GLN A 110 18.11 -1.59 -3.27
N TYR A 111 17.96 -2.72 -3.96
CA TYR A 111 17.55 -4.03 -3.43
C TYR A 111 18.13 -4.32 -2.03
N ASP A 112 17.31 -4.14 -1.00
CA ASP A 112 17.60 -4.50 0.38
C ASP A 112 16.44 -5.36 0.94
N ASP A 113 16.68 -6.09 2.03
CA ASP A 113 15.66 -6.96 2.66
C ASP A 113 14.48 -6.18 3.29
N GLY A 114 14.57 -4.84 3.38
CA GLY A 114 13.52 -3.95 3.91
C GLY A 114 12.38 -3.70 2.93
N CYS A 115 12.53 -4.12 1.66
CA CYS A 115 11.56 -3.97 0.58
C CYS A 115 10.47 -5.06 0.53
N ASP A 116 10.56 -6.07 1.40
CA ASP A 116 9.58 -7.15 1.48
C ASP A 116 8.36 -6.69 2.28
N PHE A 117 7.21 -6.68 1.62
CA PHE A 117 5.93 -6.34 2.21
C PHE A 117 5.06 -7.56 2.41
N GLU A 118 4.13 -7.44 3.36
CA GLU A 118 3.16 -8.46 3.68
C GLU A 118 1.81 -7.82 4.01
N VAL A 119 0.74 -8.45 3.54
CA VAL A 119 -0.64 -8.15 3.92
C VAL A 119 -1.35 -9.41 4.41
N GLU A 120 -2.19 -9.26 5.42
CA GLU A 120 -3.07 -10.34 5.86
C GLU A 120 -4.33 -10.34 4.98
N LEU A 121 -4.59 -11.46 4.30
CA LEU A 121 -5.74 -11.67 3.43
C LEU A 121 -6.56 -12.86 3.95
N GLN A 122 -7.85 -12.90 3.62
CA GLN A 122 -8.62 -14.14 3.78
C GLN A 122 -8.32 -15.06 2.60
N GLY A 123 -7.68 -16.19 2.88
CA GLY A 123 -7.46 -17.24 1.90
C GLY A 123 -8.70 -18.13 1.74
N GLU A 124 -8.85 -18.70 0.55
CA GLU A 124 -9.79 -19.78 0.28
C GLU A 124 -9.04 -21.11 0.11
N LEU A 125 -9.74 -22.23 0.29
CA LEU A 125 -9.11 -23.54 0.21
C LEU A 125 -8.47 -23.75 -1.18
N ASN A 126 -7.20 -24.16 -1.22
CA ASN A 126 -6.43 -24.46 -2.43
C ASN A 126 -6.14 -23.28 -3.37
N GLN A 127 -6.35 -22.03 -2.95
CA GLN A 127 -5.97 -20.86 -3.74
C GLN A 127 -5.19 -19.85 -2.89
N ALA A 128 -3.99 -19.51 -3.34
CA ALA A 128 -3.22 -18.45 -2.73
C ALA A 128 -3.94 -17.11 -2.99
N PRO A 129 -4.35 -16.37 -1.93
CA PRO A 129 -5.06 -15.12 -2.12
C PRO A 129 -4.15 -14.09 -2.79
N LYS A 130 -4.74 -13.29 -3.68
CA LYS A 130 -4.06 -12.21 -4.38
C LYS A 130 -4.55 -10.88 -3.85
N LEU A 131 -3.68 -9.87 -3.93
CA LEU A 131 -4.11 -8.49 -3.78
C LEU A 131 -5.08 -8.15 -4.90
N GLN A 132 -6.08 -7.34 -4.59
CA GLN A 132 -7.06 -6.81 -5.50
C GLN A 132 -6.96 -5.29 -5.63
N TYR A 133 -7.25 -4.79 -6.82
CA TYR A 133 -7.37 -3.36 -7.10
C TYR A 133 -8.53 -2.73 -6.32
N ASN A 134 -8.30 -1.50 -5.84
CA ASN A 134 -9.27 -0.68 -5.09
C ASN A 134 -9.77 -1.33 -3.79
N VAL A 135 -8.97 -2.20 -3.18
CA VAL A 135 -9.22 -2.76 -1.83
C VAL A 135 -8.19 -2.16 -0.85
N PRO A 136 -8.61 -1.67 0.33
CA PRO A 136 -7.70 -1.10 1.32
C PRO A 136 -7.00 -2.19 2.15
N TYR A 137 -5.69 -2.03 2.35
CA TYR A 137 -4.82 -2.93 3.09
C TYR A 137 -4.03 -2.19 4.17
N LEU A 138 -3.70 -2.91 5.25
CA LEU A 138 -2.62 -2.53 6.17
C LEU A 138 -1.35 -3.25 5.72
N ILE A 139 -0.43 -2.51 5.12
CA ILE A 139 0.79 -3.07 4.52
C ILE A 139 1.91 -3.06 5.55
N ARG A 140 2.53 -4.21 5.77
CA ARG A 140 3.59 -4.42 6.76
C ARG A 140 4.92 -4.71 6.08
N THR A 141 6.04 -4.22 6.60
CA THR A 141 7.38 -4.68 6.20
C THR A 141 7.78 -5.92 6.99
N VAL A 142 8.37 -6.89 6.29
CA VAL A 142 8.82 -8.14 6.89
C VAL A 142 10.04 -7.90 7.78
N LYS A 143 11.09 -7.23 7.30
CA LYS A 143 12.32 -7.02 8.08
C LYS A 143 12.10 -6.24 9.38
N HIS A 144 11.37 -5.12 9.31
CA HIS A 144 11.22 -4.21 10.46
C HIS A 144 9.99 -4.53 11.32
N GLN A 145 9.08 -5.38 10.83
CA GLN A 145 7.82 -5.70 11.53
C GLN A 145 7.04 -4.40 11.85
N ARG A 146 6.96 -3.50 10.88
CA ARG A 146 6.28 -2.20 10.97
C ARG A 146 5.30 -2.03 9.81
N TYR A 147 4.34 -1.13 9.96
CA TYR A 147 3.31 -0.87 8.97
C TYR A 147 3.53 0.46 8.27
N LEU A 148 3.15 0.54 7.00
CA LEU A 148 3.06 1.81 6.30
C LEU A 148 2.09 2.74 7.03
N CYS A 149 2.54 3.98 7.22
CA CYS A 149 1.80 5.05 7.85
C CYS A 149 1.97 6.32 7.03
N ALA A 150 0.97 7.18 7.10
CA ALA A 150 0.94 8.47 6.48
C ALA A 150 0.67 9.57 7.51
N ASP A 151 1.41 10.66 7.42
CA ASP A 151 1.04 11.92 8.08
C ASP A 151 0.57 12.90 7.02
N THR A 152 -0.69 13.28 7.12
CA THR A 152 -1.42 14.12 6.18
C THR A 152 -1.59 15.55 6.69
N SER A 153 -1.01 15.89 7.83
CA SER A 153 -1.11 17.23 8.41
C SER A 153 -0.19 18.27 7.76
N GLY A 154 0.51 17.89 6.69
CA GLY A 154 1.37 18.78 5.93
C GLY A 154 0.63 19.51 4.80
N SER A 155 1.06 20.75 4.54
CA SER A 155 0.61 21.56 3.40
C SER A 155 1.79 22.32 2.82
N TYR A 156 1.86 22.42 1.50
CA TYR A 156 2.79 23.28 0.75
C TYR A 156 1.97 24.21 -0.13
N LYS A 157 2.06 25.53 0.11
CA LYS A 157 1.11 26.53 -0.42
C LYS A 157 -0.34 26.15 -0.05
N GLU A 158 -1.31 26.41 -0.93
CA GLU A 158 -2.70 25.97 -0.81
C GLU A 158 -2.89 24.47 -1.12
N THR A 159 -1.79 23.75 -1.36
CA THR A 159 -1.77 22.35 -1.80
C THR A 159 -1.39 21.44 -0.63
N PHE A 160 -2.00 20.27 -0.57
CA PHE A 160 -1.77 19.26 0.46
C PHE A 160 -0.60 18.36 0.09
N PHE A 161 0.32 18.14 1.03
CA PHE A 161 1.36 17.12 0.91
C PHE A 161 1.55 16.36 2.21
N GLY A 162 1.59 15.03 2.12
CA GLY A 162 1.80 14.14 3.25
C GLY A 162 3.09 13.32 3.13
N TYR A 163 3.51 12.75 4.26
CA TYR A 163 4.72 11.96 4.37
C TYR A 163 4.41 10.50 4.65
N MET A 164 5.22 9.61 4.08
CA MET A 164 5.15 8.17 4.34
C MET A 164 6.28 7.71 5.26
N PHE A 165 5.94 6.94 6.27
CA PHE A 165 6.89 6.38 7.23
C PHE A 165 6.39 5.04 7.77
N TYR A 166 7.23 4.35 8.53
CA TYR A 166 6.86 3.11 9.20
C TYR A 166 6.43 3.34 10.66
N ALA A 167 5.39 2.63 11.10
CA ALA A 167 4.87 2.74 12.46
C ALA A 167 4.39 1.40 13.03
N ARG A 168 3.95 1.40 14.30
CA ARG A 168 3.25 0.26 14.92
C ARG A 168 1.85 0.10 14.30
N LYS A 169 1.27 -1.10 14.38
CA LYS A 169 -0.06 -1.43 13.80
C LYS A 169 -1.17 -0.45 14.20
N SER A 170 -1.17 0.03 15.45
CA SER A 170 -2.18 0.97 15.97
C SER A 170 -2.18 2.34 15.29
N ARG A 171 -1.11 2.70 14.58
CA ARG A 171 -1.00 3.94 13.79
C ARG A 171 -0.98 3.67 12.28
N ALA A 172 -1.11 2.42 11.85
CA ALA A 172 -1.01 2.05 10.45
C ALA A 172 -2.10 2.75 9.62
N SER A 173 -1.72 3.24 8.45
CA SER A 173 -2.67 3.81 7.50
C SER A 173 -3.13 2.76 6.50
N LYS A 174 -4.36 2.91 6.00
CA LYS A 174 -4.89 2.05 4.95
C LYS A 174 -4.38 2.53 3.59
N PHE A 175 -3.84 1.63 2.79
CA PHE A 175 -3.43 1.90 1.41
C PHE A 175 -4.11 0.94 0.46
N MET A 176 -4.43 1.39 -0.74
CA MET A 176 -4.94 0.55 -1.81
C MET A 176 -4.06 0.65 -3.05
N PHE A 177 -4.06 -0.42 -3.83
CA PHE A 177 -3.44 -0.45 -5.14
C PHE A 177 -4.49 -0.12 -6.21
N ARG A 178 -4.13 0.73 -7.16
CA ARG A 178 -4.96 1.09 -8.31
C ARG A 178 -4.20 0.75 -9.60
N LYS A 179 -4.91 0.39 -10.66
CA LYS A 179 -4.27 0.14 -11.96
C LYS A 179 -3.79 1.47 -12.54
N ALA A 180 -2.51 1.55 -12.89
CA ALA A 180 -1.93 2.76 -13.50
C ALA A 180 -2.70 3.14 -14.77
N GLY A 181 -3.09 4.41 -14.90
CA GLY A 181 -3.91 4.92 -16.01
C GLY A 181 -5.38 4.45 -16.06
N ALA A 182 -5.79 3.49 -15.23
CA ALA A 182 -7.13 2.88 -15.26
C ALA A 182 -7.68 2.65 -13.85
N ARG A 183 -7.71 3.70 -13.04
CA ARG A 183 -8.01 3.71 -11.60
C ARG A 183 -9.35 3.08 -11.16
N GLN A 184 -10.29 2.87 -12.08
CA GLN A 184 -11.61 2.28 -11.79
C GLN A 184 -11.63 0.74 -11.91
N VAL A 185 -10.57 0.13 -12.45
CA VAL A 185 -10.47 -1.32 -12.61
C VAL A 185 -10.52 -2.02 -11.25
N LYS A 186 -11.26 -3.13 -11.16
CA LYS A 186 -11.37 -4.00 -9.98
C LYS A 186 -10.86 -5.40 -10.31
N GLY A 187 -10.62 -6.20 -9.28
CA GLY A 187 -10.19 -7.59 -9.40
C GLY A 187 -8.73 -7.80 -9.04
N ASP A 188 -8.24 -9.02 -9.27
CA ASP A 188 -6.92 -9.46 -8.83
C ASP A 188 -5.77 -8.72 -9.54
N ILE A 189 -4.72 -8.45 -8.78
CA ILE A 189 -3.45 -7.89 -9.26
C ILE A 189 -2.52 -9.06 -9.58
N GLY A 190 -2.10 -9.14 -10.83
CA GLY A 190 -1.13 -10.12 -11.32
C GLY A 190 0.31 -9.78 -10.95
N ASN A 191 1.19 -10.77 -11.08
CA ASN A 191 2.63 -10.56 -10.99
C ASN A 191 3.11 -9.71 -12.18
N GLY A 192 3.90 -8.67 -11.92
CA GLY A 192 4.41 -7.74 -12.93
C GLY A 192 3.44 -6.63 -13.35
N GLU A 193 2.21 -6.59 -12.83
CA GLU A 193 1.27 -5.51 -13.13
C GLU A 193 1.74 -4.15 -12.58
N GLU A 194 1.54 -3.09 -13.36
CA GLU A 194 1.85 -1.72 -12.95
C GLU A 194 0.72 -1.15 -12.07
N VAL A 195 1.09 -0.73 -10.87
CA VAL A 195 0.18 -0.25 -9.83
C VAL A 195 0.57 1.15 -9.35
N GLU A 196 -0.46 1.91 -8.98
CA GLU A 196 -0.38 3.17 -8.25
C GLU A 196 -0.79 2.89 -6.79
N LEU A 197 -0.01 3.39 -5.83
CA LEU A 197 -0.34 3.29 -4.41
C LEU A 197 -1.12 4.53 -3.97
N THR A 198 -2.25 4.34 -3.28
CA THR A 198 -3.13 5.42 -2.82
C THR A 198 -3.46 5.26 -1.34
N LEU A 199 -3.29 6.32 -0.57
CA LEU A 199 -3.73 6.43 0.81
C LEU A 199 -5.26 6.48 0.88
N CYS A 200 -5.82 5.78 1.87
CA CYS A 200 -7.25 5.74 2.14
C CYS A 200 -7.63 6.49 3.42
N ASP A 201 -8.88 6.93 3.52
CA ASP A 201 -9.50 7.35 4.76
C ASP A 201 -9.90 6.16 5.65
N GLU A 202 -10.54 6.45 6.79
CA GLU A 202 -11.01 5.43 7.74
C GLU A 202 -12.08 4.50 7.13
N ALA A 203 -12.93 5.02 6.24
CA ALA A 203 -13.95 4.25 5.53
C ALA A 203 -13.36 3.39 4.38
N GLY A 204 -12.09 3.58 4.03
CA GLY A 204 -11.42 2.88 2.94
C GLY A 204 -11.55 3.58 1.58
N GLY A 205 -12.04 4.82 1.54
CA GLY A 205 -12.08 5.64 0.34
C GLY A 205 -10.72 6.27 0.00
N PRO A 206 -10.35 6.44 -1.28
CA PRO A 206 -9.07 7.01 -1.67
C PRO A 206 -9.01 8.52 -1.36
N ILE A 207 -7.95 8.98 -0.69
CA ILE A 207 -7.78 10.40 -0.33
C ILE A 207 -6.52 11.05 -0.88
N ALA A 208 -5.42 10.34 -1.08
CA ALA A 208 -4.19 10.93 -1.58
C ALA A 208 -3.35 9.88 -2.31
N MET A 209 -2.71 10.28 -3.40
CA MET A 209 -1.85 9.41 -4.19
C MET A 209 -0.41 9.49 -3.70
N VAL A 210 0.31 8.36 -3.77
CA VAL A 210 1.74 8.35 -3.55
C VAL A 210 2.45 8.88 -4.80
N GLN A 211 3.38 9.80 -4.61
CA GLN A 211 4.16 10.49 -5.64
C GLN A 211 5.64 10.48 -5.29
N ARG A 212 6.49 10.80 -6.26
CA ARG A 212 7.92 11.02 -6.04
C ARG A 212 8.18 12.51 -5.84
N TYR A 213 9.07 12.82 -4.92
CA TYR A 213 9.67 14.14 -4.86
C TYR A 213 10.53 14.37 -6.10
N GLU A 214 10.36 15.52 -6.75
CA GLU A 214 10.99 15.76 -8.06
C GLU A 214 12.53 15.83 -7.99
N ASP A 215 13.08 16.50 -6.97
CA ASP A 215 14.53 16.77 -6.90
C ASP A 215 15.37 15.49 -6.81
N ASP A 216 14.93 14.52 -6.00
CA ASP A 216 15.70 13.30 -5.74
C ASP A 216 15.10 12.03 -6.38
N GLY A 217 13.89 12.14 -6.94
CA GLY A 217 13.14 11.08 -7.61
C GLY A 217 12.85 9.82 -6.80
N SER A 218 13.27 9.77 -5.53
CA SER A 218 13.36 8.55 -4.73
C SER A 218 12.70 8.68 -3.37
N THR A 219 12.43 9.90 -2.91
CA THR A 219 11.57 10.15 -1.75
C THR A 219 10.10 10.02 -2.14
N LEU A 220 9.33 9.21 -1.40
CA LEU A 220 7.89 9.05 -1.61
C LEU A 220 7.10 10.00 -0.71
N MET A 221 6.10 10.64 -1.31
CA MET A 221 5.22 11.62 -0.67
C MET A 221 3.77 11.40 -1.08
N LEU A 222 2.84 12.06 -0.41
CA LEU A 222 1.41 11.95 -0.65
C LEU A 222 0.85 13.26 -1.18
N SER A 223 0.02 13.23 -2.22
CA SER A 223 -0.67 14.41 -2.75
C SER A 223 -2.16 14.14 -2.96
N LYS A 224 -3.00 15.09 -2.52
CA LYS A 224 -4.46 15.09 -2.80
C LYS A 224 -4.78 15.58 -4.20
N PHE A 225 -3.89 16.40 -4.76
CA PHE A 225 -4.14 17.16 -5.99
C PHE A 225 -3.45 16.55 -7.22
N GLY A 226 -2.75 15.42 -7.04
CA GLY A 226 -1.97 14.82 -8.11
C GLY A 226 -0.64 15.54 -8.29
N VAL A 227 -0.09 15.44 -9.51
CA VAL A 227 1.24 15.96 -9.87
C VAL A 227 1.19 17.47 -9.77
N HIS A 228 2.20 18.05 -9.12
CA HIS A 228 2.35 19.49 -9.02
C HIS A 228 3.66 19.88 -9.69
N ASP A 229 3.54 20.70 -10.74
CA ASP A 229 4.70 21.25 -11.44
C ASP A 229 5.66 21.89 -10.42
N ASP A 230 6.95 21.56 -10.55
CA ASP A 230 8.07 21.99 -9.70
C ASP A 230 8.18 21.37 -8.29
N PHE A 231 7.43 20.32 -7.97
CA PHE A 231 7.53 19.67 -6.65
C PHE A 231 7.45 18.15 -6.67
N SER A 232 6.50 17.57 -7.41
CA SER A 232 6.27 16.13 -7.41
C SER A 232 6.02 15.59 -8.80
N VAL A 233 6.38 14.32 -9.00
CA VAL A 233 6.12 13.59 -10.26
C VAL A 233 5.33 12.32 -10.01
N GLU A 234 4.71 11.80 -11.07
CA GLU A 234 3.96 10.54 -11.01
C GLU A 234 4.85 9.39 -10.49
N ASN A 235 4.23 8.49 -9.74
CA ASN A 235 4.91 7.36 -9.14
C ASN A 235 4.08 6.08 -9.27
N ASN A 236 4.59 5.18 -10.12
CA ASN A 236 4.06 3.84 -10.28
C ASN A 236 5.12 2.80 -9.87
N ALA A 237 4.65 1.59 -9.59
CA ALA A 237 5.48 0.45 -9.27
C ALA A 237 4.95 -0.81 -9.95
N TYR A 238 5.83 -1.81 -10.13
CA TYR A 238 5.47 -3.14 -10.58
C TYR A 238 5.34 -4.06 -9.36
N MET A 239 4.17 -4.67 -9.23
CA MET A 239 3.89 -5.66 -8.18
C MET A 239 4.67 -6.94 -8.46
N THR A 240 5.42 -7.46 -7.50
CA THR A 240 6.03 -8.80 -7.60
C THR A 240 5.68 -9.62 -6.38
N TYR A 241 4.97 -10.74 -6.54
CA TYR A 241 4.71 -11.64 -5.42
C TYR A 241 5.95 -12.46 -5.09
N ILE A 242 6.16 -12.69 -3.79
CA ILE A 242 7.19 -13.60 -3.31
C ILE A 242 6.49 -14.96 -3.11
N GLU A 243 6.90 -15.96 -3.87
CA GLU A 243 6.43 -17.34 -3.68
C GLU A 243 7.11 -17.90 -2.42
N GLU A 244 6.32 -18.58 -1.57
CA GLU A 244 6.82 -19.29 -0.38
C GLU A 244 7.31 -20.69 -0.74
#